data_AF-A0A1H7PT96-F1
#
_entry.id   AF-A0A1H7PT96-F1
#
_cell.length_a   1.000
_cell.length_b   1.000
_cell.length_c   1.000
_cell.angle_alpha   90.00
_cell.angle_beta   90.00
_cell.angle_gamma   90.00
#
_symmetry.space_group_name_H-M   'P 1'
#
loop_
_entity.id
_entity.type
_entity.pdbx_description
1 polymer ?
#
loop_
_entity_poly.entity_id
_entity_poly.type
_entity_poly.pdbx_seq_one_letter_code
_entity_poly.pdbx_strand_id
1 'polypeptide(L)' 'MVLPMLAVICMTMAGSACQTVKEYQKSRLNDGEMVLGNRKVEKTELNFQSYREGASGANAGKSGGGCGCN' A
#
# COMPACT_ATOMS: atom_id res chain seq x y z
N MET A 1 -9.33 -27.29 -21.61
CA MET A 1 -8.63 -26.19 -22.34
C MET A 1 -9.35 -24.85 -22.24
N VAL A 2 -10.69 -24.81 -22.20
CA VAL A 2 -11.48 -23.56 -22.05
C VAL A 2 -11.44 -22.93 -20.64
N LEU A 3 -11.38 -23.73 -19.58
CA LEU A 3 -11.33 -23.27 -18.19
C LEU A 3 -10.11 -22.37 -17.84
N PRO A 4 -8.86 -22.73 -18.20
CA PRO A 4 -7.71 -21.86 -17.95
C PRO A 4 -7.74 -20.58 -18.80
N MET A 5 -8.32 -20.61 -20.00
CA MET A 5 -8.47 -19.42 -20.84
C MET A 5 -9.42 -18.39 -20.21
N LEU A 6 -10.53 -18.84 -19.62
CA LEU A 6 -11.49 -17.97 -18.94
C LEU A 6 -10.86 -17.26 -17.72
N ALA A 7 -10.03 -17.99 -16.97
CA ALA A 7 -9.32 -17.43 -15.81
C ALA A 7 -8.34 -16.31 -16.19
N VAL A 8 -7.59 -16.49 -17.28
CA VAL A 8 -6.65 -15.48 -17.78
C VAL A 8 -7.39 -14.21 -18.23
N ILE A 9 -8.52 -14.35 -18.92
CA ILE A 9 -9.35 -13.21 -19.35
C ILE A 9 -9.92 -12.45 -18.13
N CYS A 10 -10.37 -13.16 -17.11
CA CYS A 10 -10.90 -12.54 -15.90
C CYS A 10 -9.83 -11.74 -15.15
N MET A 11 -8.60 -12.25 -15.11
CA MET A 11 -7.48 -11.63 -14.42
C MET A 11 -6.96 -10.36 -15.12
N THR A 12 -6.98 -10.33 -16.46
CA THR A 12 -6.61 -9.12 -17.22
C THR A 12 -7.65 -8.01 -17.12
N MET A 13 -8.95 -8.35 -17.05
CA MET A 13 -10.01 -7.34 -16.86
C MET A 13 -9.92 -6.66 -15.49
N ALA A 14 -9.63 -7.42 -14.42
CA ALA A 14 -9.54 -6.89 -13.05
C ALA A 14 -8.39 -5.90 -12.84
N GLY A 15 -7.27 -6.05 -13.57
CA GLY A 15 -6.11 -5.15 -13.44
C GLY A 15 -6.27 -3.77 -14.06
N SER A 16 -7.28 -3.57 -14.92
CA SER A 16 -7.47 -2.32 -15.69
C SER A 16 -7.97 -1.12 -14.88
N ALA A 17 -8.48 -1.35 -13.67
CA ALA A 17 -9.05 -0.31 -12.82
C ALA A 17 -8.00 0.51 -12.02
N CYS A 18 -6.73 0.08 -11.99
CA CYS A 18 -5.69 0.79 -11.26
C CYS A 18 -5.24 2.02 -12.08
N GLN A 19 -5.50 3.22 -11.55
CA GLN A 19 -5.16 4.49 -12.19
C GLN A 19 -4.40 5.39 -11.22
N THR A 20 -3.49 6.19 -11.77
CA THR A 20 -2.77 7.19 -10.98
C THR A 20 -3.69 8.36 -10.65
N VAL A 21 -3.74 8.75 -9.38
CA VAL A 21 -4.56 9.87 -8.91
C VAL A 21 -3.89 11.19 -9.29
N LYS A 22 -4.65 12.11 -9.88
CA LYS A 22 -4.14 13.44 -10.24
C LYS A 22 -3.87 14.26 -8.98
N GLU A 23 -2.84 15.09 -9.00
CA GLU A 23 -2.36 15.81 -7.81
C GLU A 23 -3.44 16.62 -7.07
N TYR A 24 -4.32 17.30 -7.80
CA TYR A 24 -5.41 18.08 -7.20
C TYR A 24 -6.49 17.23 -6.52
N GLN A 25 -6.64 15.97 -6.92
CA GLN A 25 -7.60 15.03 -6.30
C GLN A 25 -7.04 14.42 -5.01
N LYS A 26 -5.70 14.38 -4.86
CA LYS A 26 -5.05 13.92 -3.63
C LYS A 26 -5.46 14.73 -2.43
N SER A 27 -5.69 16.04 -2.57
CA SER A 27 -6.22 16.88 -1.48
C SER A 27 -7.50 16.36 -0.81
N ARG A 28 -8.34 15.61 -1.52
CA ARG A 28 -9.57 15.00 -1.01
C ARG A 28 -9.36 13.60 -0.43
N LEU A 29 -8.24 12.98 -0.76
CA LEU A 29 -7.83 11.65 -0.34
C LEU A 29 -6.82 11.70 0.81
N ASN A 30 -6.09 12.80 0.97
CA ASN A 30 -5.02 12.98 1.95
C ASN A 30 -5.57 12.85 3.37
N ASP A 31 -5.29 11.70 3.98
CA ASP A 31 -5.54 11.40 5.39
C ASP A 31 -4.22 11.47 6.17
N GLY A 32 -4.27 11.97 7.40
CA GLY A 32 -3.14 12.01 8.32
C GLY A 32 -2.63 10.61 8.71
N GLU A 33 -3.47 9.57 8.61
CA GLU A 33 -3.05 8.17 8.78
C GLU A 33 -2.31 7.60 7.55
N MET A 34 -2.46 8.22 6.38
CA MET A 34 -1.77 7.79 5.15
C MET A 34 -0.36 8.37 5.00
N VAL A 35 0.10 9.16 5.96
CA VAL A 35 1.50 9.58 6.03
C VAL A 35 2.37 8.35 6.25
N LEU A 36 3.27 8.08 5.30
CA LEU A 36 4.28 7.04 5.45
C LEU A 36 5.25 7.52 6.52
N GLY A 37 5.04 7.09 7.76
CA GLY A 37 5.86 7.48 8.91
C GLY A 37 5.21 7.15 10.23
N ASN A 38 6.00 6.53 11.11
CA ASN A 38 5.53 6.14 12.44
C ASN A 38 5.21 7.36 13.30
N ARG A 39 4.10 7.29 14.05
CA ARG A 39 3.90 8.18 15.19
C ARG A 39 4.91 7.86 16.28
N LYS A 40 5.19 8.84 17.14
CA LYS A 40 6.11 8.66 18.28
C LYS A 40 5.69 7.50 19.19
N VAL A 41 4.38 7.24 19.29
CA VAL A 41 3.80 6.18 20.12
C VAL A 41 3.88 4.78 19.48
N GLU A 42 3.89 4.69 18.14
CA GLU A 42 3.88 3.42 17.39
C GLU A 42 5.29 2.86 17.16
N LYS A 43 6.31 3.60 17.55
CA LYS A 43 7.72 3.25 17.28
C LYS A 43 8.16 2.00 18.04
N THR A 44 7.59 1.75 19.22
CA THR A 44 7.85 0.55 20.04
C THR A 44 7.10 -0.67 19.50
N GLU A 45 5.86 -0.47 19.05
CA GLU A 45 5.05 -1.49 18.39
C GLU A 45 5.73 -2.01 17.13
N LEU A 46 6.06 -1.09 16.23
CA LEU A 46 6.65 -1.46 14.95
C LEU A 46 8.05 -2.06 15.10
N ASN A 47 8.77 -1.75 16.18
CA ASN A 47 10.05 -2.40 16.45
C ASN A 47 9.87 -3.88 16.80
N PHE A 48 8.85 -4.25 17.59
CA PHE A 48 8.61 -5.66 17.85
C PHE A 48 8.13 -6.40 16.60
N GLN A 49 7.22 -5.82 15.82
CA GLN A 49 6.69 -6.44 14.60
C GLN A 49 7.79 -6.61 13.55
N SER A 50 8.62 -5.58 13.33
CA SER A 50 9.73 -5.68 12.37
C SER A 50 10.83 -6.63 12.86
N TYR A 51 11.16 -6.65 14.15
CA TYR A 51 12.25 -7.47 14.67
C TYR A 51 11.86 -8.95 14.87
N ARG A 52 10.64 -9.23 15.35
CA ARG A 52 10.17 -10.60 15.63
C ARG A 52 9.43 -11.23 14.47
N GLU A 53 8.63 -10.45 13.75
CA GLU A 53 7.70 -10.96 12.72
C GLU A 53 8.17 -10.61 11.30
N GLY A 54 9.24 -9.83 11.16
CA GLY A 54 9.73 -9.37 9.86
C GLY A 54 8.73 -8.45 9.14
N ALA A 55 7.83 -7.81 9.88
CA ALA A 55 6.82 -6.94 9.31
C ALA A 55 7.46 -5.74 8.58
N SER A 56 7.00 -5.51 7.34
CA SER A 56 7.45 -4.43 6.45
C SER A 56 6.25 -3.76 5.80
N GLY A 57 6.25 -2.42 5.77
CA GLY A 57 5.17 -1.61 5.20
C GLY A 57 5.05 -0.25 5.89
N ALA A 58 4.63 0.79 5.15
CA ALA A 58 4.18 2.10 5.64
C ALA A 58 5.05 2.93 6.64
N ASN A 59 6.31 2.57 6.88
CA ASN A 59 7.12 3.16 7.97
C ASN A 59 8.06 4.33 7.56
N ALA A 60 7.99 4.85 6.33
CA ALA A 60 8.93 5.82 5.73
C ALA A 60 10.42 5.44 5.70
N GLY A 61 10.80 4.29 6.27
CA GLY A 61 12.17 3.82 6.36
C GLY A 61 12.60 2.98 5.15
N LYS A 62 13.85 2.50 5.17
CA LYS A 62 14.39 1.59 4.12
C LYS A 62 13.54 0.34 3.88
N SER A 63 12.82 -0.12 4.91
CA SER A 63 12.04 -1.36 4.89
C SER A 63 10.53 -1.14 4.69
N GLY A 64 10.07 0.10 4.46
CA GLY A 64 8.63 0.39 4.39
C GLY A 64 8.34 1.61 3.55
N GLY A 65 7.78 1.39 2.36
CA GLY A 65 7.19 2.42 1.51
C GLY A 65 5.68 2.26 1.40
N GLY A 66 5.05 3.12 0.62
CA GLY A 66 3.65 2.99 0.27
C GLY A 66 3.33 3.73 -1.01
N CYS A 67 2.08 3.63 -1.45
CA CYS A 67 1.64 4.04 -2.78
C CYS A 67 1.56 5.56 -2.98
N GLY A 68 2.02 6.37 -2.01
CA GLY A 68 2.15 7.82 -2.15
C GLY A 68 0.82 8.54 -2.40
N CYS A 69 -0.22 8.14 -1.67
CA CYS A 69 -1.55 8.76 -1.76
C CYS A 69 -1.70 10.02 -0.89
N ASN A 70 -0.66 10.41 -0.15
CA ASN A 70 -0.53 11.67 0.59
C ASN A 70 0.30 12.67 -0.21
#